data_AF-U4TZB5-F1
#
_entry.id   AF-U4TZB5-F1
#
_cell.length_a   1.000
_cell.length_b   1.000
_cell.length_c   1.000
_cell.angle_alpha   90.00
_cell.angle_beta   90.00
_cell.angle_gamma   90.00
#
_symmetry.space_group_name_H-M   'P 1'
#
loop_
_entity.id
_entity.type
_entity.pdbx_description
1 polymer ?
#
loop_
_entity_poly.entity_id
_entity_poly.type
_entity_poly.pdbx_seq_one_letter_code
_entity_poly.pdbx_strand_id
1 'polypeptide(L)'
;IDECASAPCQNGGTCVDLEDAFRCDCPTAWEGDLCQFDADECQIQNPCINAMSCTNLVGDYHCKCRVGWMGKNCDQNINDCVGQCQHGATCIDLVNDYHCACQPGFTGKSDHIKGKLTVRGRFGPASFDHLLSDLFRCR
;
A
#
# COMPACT_ATOMS: atom_id res chain seq x y z
N ILE A 1 29.98 28.56 32.88
CA ILE A 1 30.82 28.28 31.68
C ILE A 1 29.85 28.31 30.49
N ASP A 2 30.31 28.35 29.24
CA ASP A 2 29.41 28.26 28.08
C ASP A 2 29.80 27.01 27.33
N GLU A 3 29.02 25.96 27.51
CA GLU A 3 29.26 24.63 27.01
C GLU A 3 28.97 24.57 25.49
N CYS A 4 28.17 25.51 25.00
CA CYS A 4 27.85 25.69 23.58
C CYS A 4 28.93 26.42 22.78
N ALA A 5 29.92 27.06 23.43
CA ALA A 5 31.01 27.76 22.75
C ALA A 5 31.84 26.87 21.80
N SER A 6 31.82 25.55 22.01
CA SER A 6 32.49 24.56 21.15
C SER A 6 31.66 24.10 19.93
N ALA A 7 30.41 24.56 19.81
CA ALA A 7 29.43 24.11 18.82
C ALA A 7 29.30 22.57 18.77
N PRO A 8 28.90 21.91 19.88
CA PRO A 8 28.94 20.44 19.98
C PRO A 8 27.85 19.73 19.16
N CYS A 9 26.75 20.42 18.84
CA CYS A 9 25.61 19.83 18.12
C CYS A 9 25.89 19.72 16.61
N GLN A 10 25.66 18.53 16.06
CA GLN A 10 25.89 18.22 14.65
C GLN A 10 24.61 18.45 13.83
N ASN A 11 24.76 18.38 12.51
CA ASN A 11 23.65 18.32 11.56
C ASN A 11 22.57 19.41 11.69
N GLY A 12 22.98 20.62 12.11
CA GLY A 12 22.08 21.76 12.30
C GLY A 12 21.30 21.75 13.62
N GLY A 13 21.69 20.90 14.57
CA GLY A 13 21.16 20.93 15.93
C GLY A 13 21.43 22.26 16.64
N THR A 14 20.44 22.70 17.42
CA THR A 14 20.56 23.93 18.23
C THR A 14 21.12 23.57 19.60
N CYS A 15 22.27 24.16 19.96
CA CYS A 15 22.84 23.97 21.29
C CYS A 15 22.11 24.84 22.32
N VAL A 16 21.77 24.24 23.45
CA VAL A 16 21.18 24.90 24.61
C VAL A 16 22.11 24.71 25.79
N ASP A 17 22.66 25.82 26.28
CA ASP A 17 23.54 25.89 27.45
C ASP A 17 22.73 25.66 28.74
N LEU A 18 23.25 24.85 29.65
CA LEU A 18 22.64 24.46 30.92
C LEU A 18 23.65 24.63 32.07
N GLU A 19 23.23 24.44 33.32
CA GLU A 19 24.15 24.49 34.46
C GLU A 19 25.09 23.27 34.44
N ASP A 20 26.38 23.52 34.20
CA ASP A 20 27.46 22.53 34.07
C ASP A 20 27.18 21.44 33.00
N ALA A 21 26.37 21.75 31.99
CA ALA A 21 25.96 20.82 30.94
C ALA A 21 25.48 21.55 29.68
N PHE A 22 25.18 20.80 28.62
CA PHE A 22 24.44 21.29 27.46
C PHE A 22 23.47 20.23 26.97
N ARG A 23 22.51 20.63 26.13
CA ARG A 23 21.72 19.70 25.30
C ARG A 23 21.67 20.18 23.87
N CYS A 24 21.46 19.24 22.95
CA CYS A 24 21.19 19.54 21.56
C CYS A 24 19.71 19.32 21.24
N ASP A 25 19.06 20.37 20.76
CA ASP A 25 17.72 20.27 20.19
C ASP A 25 17.86 19.90 18.70
N CYS A 26 17.60 18.64 18.37
CA CYS A 26 17.85 18.08 17.05
C CYS A 26 16.74 18.38 16.03
N PRO A 27 17.07 18.60 14.75
CA PRO A 27 16.08 18.63 13.67
C PRO A 27 15.41 17.25 13.51
N THR A 28 14.23 17.21 12.87
CA THR A 28 13.42 16.00 12.75
C THR A 28 14.12 14.80 12.11
N ALA A 29 15.10 15.03 11.23
CA ALA A 29 15.86 13.99 10.53
C ALA A 29 17.06 13.42 11.33
N TRP A 30 17.30 13.91 12.56
CA TRP A 30 18.50 13.57 13.32
C TRP A 30 18.17 13.23 14.77
N GLU A 31 18.94 12.31 15.34
CA GLU A 31 18.81 11.86 16.72
C GLU A 31 20.18 11.63 17.39
N GLY A 32 20.13 11.27 18.67
CA GLY A 32 21.28 11.15 19.54
C GLY A 32 21.61 12.45 20.28
N ASP A 33 22.44 12.33 21.32
CA ASP A 33 22.75 13.45 22.24
C ASP A 33 23.38 14.66 21.54
N LEU A 34 24.05 14.44 20.41
CA LEU A 34 24.71 15.47 19.59
C LEU A 34 24.07 15.60 18.20
N CYS A 35 22.88 15.01 17.97
CA CYS A 35 22.24 14.95 16.66
C CYS A 35 23.11 14.25 15.60
N GLN A 36 23.94 13.29 16.01
CA GLN A 36 24.96 12.66 15.17
C GLN A 36 24.43 11.47 14.35
N PHE A 37 23.24 10.96 14.68
CA PHE A 37 22.66 9.81 14.01
C PHE A 37 21.47 10.23 13.15
N ASP A 38 21.36 9.61 11.99
CA ASP A 38 20.18 9.69 11.14
C ASP A 38 18.99 9.08 11.90
N ALA A 39 17.89 9.82 12.03
CA ALA A 39 16.70 9.29 12.67
C ALA A 39 16.14 8.14 11.81
N ASP A 40 15.58 7.09 12.42
CA ASP A 40 14.93 6.03 11.64
C ASP A 40 13.45 6.37 11.37
N GLU A 41 13.16 7.06 10.27
CA GLU A 41 11.80 7.40 9.83
C GLU A 41 10.91 6.16 9.63
N CYS A 42 11.48 4.96 9.42
CA CYS A 42 10.68 3.74 9.36
C CYS A 42 10.07 3.36 10.71
N GLN A 43 10.66 3.78 11.83
CA GLN A 43 10.14 3.54 13.18
C GLN A 43 9.19 4.66 13.65
N ILE A 44 9.23 5.83 13.02
CA ILE A 44 8.37 6.96 13.37
C ILE A 44 6.95 6.66 12.90
N GLN A 45 6.10 6.22 13.83
CA GLN A 45 4.69 5.87 13.59
C GLN A 45 4.45 4.71 12.60
N ASN A 46 5.49 3.99 12.18
CA ASN A 46 5.42 2.87 11.23
C ASN A 46 4.64 3.24 9.95
N PRO A 47 5.19 4.13 9.10
CA PRO A 47 4.42 4.77 8.03
C PRO A 47 4.02 3.82 6.90
N CYS A 48 4.74 2.70 6.73
CA CYS A 48 4.50 1.73 5.66
C CYS A 48 3.43 0.69 6.05
N ILE A 49 2.21 0.81 5.51
CA ILE A 49 1.06 -0.02 5.91
C ILE A 49 1.08 -1.39 5.24
N ASN A 50 1.01 -1.46 3.91
CA ASN A 50 1.02 -2.72 3.15
C ASN A 50 2.34 -2.92 2.40
N ALA A 51 3.46 -2.67 3.08
CA ALA A 51 4.78 -2.81 2.50
C ALA A 51 5.40 -4.21 2.72
N MET A 52 6.35 -4.54 1.85
CA MET A 52 7.27 -5.65 1.97
C MET A 52 8.48 -5.26 2.83
N SER A 53 8.94 -4.01 2.70
CA SER A 53 10.05 -3.45 3.47
C SER A 53 9.94 -1.93 3.56
N CYS A 54 10.51 -1.35 4.61
CA CYS A 54 10.80 0.07 4.72
C CYS A 54 12.32 0.28 4.65
N THR A 55 12.74 1.36 4.01
CA THR A 55 14.14 1.77 3.91
C THR A 55 14.28 3.17 4.47
N ASN A 56 15.13 3.32 5.48
CA ASN A 56 15.44 4.61 6.09
C ASN A 56 16.23 5.50 5.12
N LEU A 57 15.91 6.79 5.08
CA LEU A 57 16.61 7.80 4.31
C LEU A 57 16.73 9.07 5.15
N VAL A 58 17.76 9.88 4.94
CA VAL A 58 17.91 11.11 5.74
C VAL A 58 16.72 12.04 5.55
N GLY A 59 15.91 12.19 6.60
CA GLY A 59 14.71 13.02 6.62
C GLY A 59 13.54 12.48 5.79
N ASP A 60 13.59 11.23 5.34
CA ASP A 60 12.52 10.60 4.57
C ASP A 60 12.54 9.07 4.72
N TYR A 61 11.62 8.38 4.06
CA TYR A 61 11.63 6.93 3.99
C TYR A 61 11.12 6.45 2.64
N HIS A 62 11.50 5.22 2.29
CA HIS A 62 10.95 4.54 1.13
C HIS A 62 10.27 3.23 1.52
N CYS A 63 8.97 3.14 1.24
CA CYS A 63 8.23 1.89 1.37
C CYS A 63 8.25 1.11 0.06
N LYS A 64 8.73 -0.14 0.11
CA LYS A 64 8.56 -1.09 -0.99
C LYS A 64 7.22 -1.78 -0.85
N CYS A 65 6.23 -1.40 -1.65
CA CYS A 65 4.87 -1.93 -1.52
C CYS A 65 4.75 -3.42 -1.87
N ARG A 66 3.82 -4.12 -1.20
CA ARG A 66 3.36 -5.45 -1.64
C ARG A 66 2.60 -5.30 -2.96
N VAL A 67 2.51 -6.41 -3.70
CA VAL A 67 1.74 -6.46 -4.95
C VAL A 67 0.28 -6.06 -4.67
N GLY A 68 -0.30 -5.21 -5.52
CA GLY A 68 -1.65 -4.64 -5.35
C GLY A 68 -1.69 -3.32 -4.58
N TRP A 69 -0.59 -2.86 -3.98
CA TRP A 69 -0.55 -1.62 -3.20
C TRP A 69 0.36 -0.57 -3.81
N MET A 70 0.01 0.71 -3.63
CA MET A 70 0.75 1.87 -4.09
C MET A 70 0.67 3.04 -3.09
N GLY A 71 1.32 4.16 -3.44
CA GLY A 71 1.44 5.35 -2.60
C GLY A 71 2.73 5.36 -1.77
N LYS A 72 3.10 6.53 -1.23
CA LYS A 72 4.31 6.69 -0.39
C LYS A 72 4.31 5.74 0.81
N ASN A 73 3.12 5.46 1.33
CA ASN A 73 2.90 4.67 2.55
C ASN A 73 2.37 3.26 2.25
N CYS A 74 2.24 2.88 0.98
CA CYS A 74 1.59 1.62 0.57
C CYS A 74 0.19 1.46 1.17
N ASP A 75 -0.56 2.55 1.23
CA ASP A 75 -1.88 2.68 1.85
C ASP A 75 -3.03 2.69 0.82
N GLN A 76 -2.69 2.74 -0.46
CA GLN A 76 -3.64 2.81 -1.56
C GLN A 76 -3.68 1.48 -2.31
N ASN A 77 -4.88 0.90 -2.44
CA ASN A 77 -5.09 -0.24 -3.32
C ASN A 77 -4.98 0.22 -4.78
N ILE A 78 -4.24 -0.53 -5.60
CA ILE A 78 -4.16 -0.29 -7.03
C ILE A 78 -5.52 -0.62 -7.65
N ASN A 79 -6.04 0.30 -8.47
CA ASN A 79 -7.31 0.07 -9.15
C ASN A 79 -7.14 -0.94 -10.29
N ASP A 80 -7.54 -2.17 -10.05
CA ASP A 80 -7.46 -3.29 -10.99
C ASP A 80 -8.61 -3.30 -12.00
N CYS A 81 -9.59 -2.40 -11.89
CA CYS A 81 -10.77 -2.35 -12.77
C CYS A 81 -10.54 -1.72 -14.14
N VAL A 82 -9.39 -1.08 -14.37
CA VAL A 82 -9.14 -0.31 -15.60
C VAL A 82 -9.14 -1.23 -16.83
N GLY A 83 -10.14 -1.07 -17.68
CA GLY A 83 -10.28 -1.78 -18.95
C GLY A 83 -10.66 -3.26 -18.84
N GLN A 84 -11.04 -3.74 -17.64
CA GLN A 84 -11.27 -5.16 -17.43
C GLN A 84 -12.70 -5.60 -17.75
N CYS A 85 -13.72 -4.92 -17.22
CA CYS A 85 -15.11 -5.36 -17.36
C CYS A 85 -15.77 -4.82 -18.63
N GLN A 86 -16.44 -5.70 -19.38
CA GLN A 86 -17.15 -5.37 -20.61
C GLN A 86 -18.67 -5.42 -20.43
N HIS A 87 -19.40 -5.00 -21.48
CA HIS A 87 -20.86 -5.15 -21.60
C HIS A 87 -21.67 -4.55 -20.45
N GLY A 88 -21.18 -3.46 -19.83
CA GLY A 88 -21.88 -2.77 -18.74
C GLY A 88 -21.86 -3.52 -17.39
N ALA A 89 -20.96 -4.48 -17.21
CA ALA A 89 -20.71 -5.10 -15.91
C ALA A 89 -20.10 -4.08 -14.93
N THR A 90 -20.52 -4.15 -13.67
CA THR A 90 -19.97 -3.32 -12.60
C THR A 90 -18.66 -3.94 -12.13
N CYS A 91 -17.56 -3.19 -12.21
CA CYS A 91 -16.29 -3.67 -11.67
C CYS A 91 -16.19 -3.40 -10.16
N ILE A 92 -15.71 -4.41 -9.44
CA ILE A 92 -15.36 -4.34 -8.03
C ILE A 92 -13.85 -4.55 -7.93
N ASP A 93 -13.17 -3.53 -7.44
CA ASP A 93 -11.73 -3.53 -7.18
C ASP A 93 -11.40 -4.43 -5.98
N LEU A 94 -10.37 -5.27 -6.10
CA LEU A 94 -9.84 -6.12 -5.05
C LEU A 94 -8.32 -5.91 -4.95
N VAL A 95 -7.64 -6.62 -4.05
CA VAL A 95 -6.18 -6.48 -3.91
C VAL A 95 -5.47 -7.35 -4.94
N ASN A 96 -4.84 -6.71 -5.92
CA ASN A 96 -4.17 -7.40 -7.04
C ASN A 96 -5.12 -8.36 -7.78
N ASP A 97 -6.38 -7.98 -7.89
CA ASP A 97 -7.44 -8.73 -8.54
C ASP A 97 -8.67 -7.82 -8.77
N TYR A 98 -9.62 -8.28 -9.56
CA TYR A 98 -10.87 -7.57 -9.79
C TYR A 98 -12.03 -8.54 -9.98
N HIS A 99 -13.26 -8.07 -9.75
CA HIS A 99 -14.46 -8.84 -10.01
C HIS A 99 -15.47 -8.05 -10.85
N CYS A 100 -15.87 -8.61 -11.99
CA CYS A 100 -16.94 -8.05 -12.82
C CYS A 100 -18.30 -8.62 -12.40
N ALA A 101 -19.09 -7.83 -11.67
CA ALA A 101 -20.47 -8.15 -11.35
C ALA A 101 -21.35 -7.95 -12.59
N CYS A 102 -21.84 -9.07 -13.12
CA CYS A 102 -22.65 -9.11 -14.34
C CYS A 102 -24.08 -8.61 -14.06
N GLN A 103 -24.70 -7.99 -15.07
CA GLN A 103 -26.14 -7.69 -15.02
C GLN A 103 -26.96 -9.00 -15.02
N PRO A 104 -28.18 -9.01 -14.46
CA PRO A 104 -29.06 -10.17 -14.50
C PRO A 104 -29.25 -10.69 -15.94
N GLY A 105 -28.98 -11.98 -16.17
CA GLY A 105 -29.06 -12.61 -17.50
C GLY A 105 -27.71 -12.79 -18.22
N PHE A 106 -26.62 -12.21 -17.71
CA PHE A 106 -25.26 -12.45 -18.20
C PHE A 106 -24.49 -13.38 -17.25
N THR A 107 -23.63 -14.25 -17.78
CA THR A 107 -22.76 -15.17 -17.02
C THR A 107 -21.29 -14.88 -17.32
N GLY A 108 -20.56 -14.31 -16.36
CA GLY A 108 -19.12 -14.06 -16.46
C GLY A 108 -18.29 -15.17 -15.82
N LYS A 109 -16.97 -15.15 -16.03
CA LYS A 109 -16.01 -16.10 -15.44
C LYS A 109 -15.94 -15.88 -13.92
N SER A 110 -16.88 -16.46 -13.18
CA SER A 110 -16.76 -16.65 -11.74
C SER A 110 -15.68 -17.70 -11.49
N ASP A 111 -14.45 -17.27 -11.19
CA ASP A 111 -13.46 -18.01 -10.37
C ASP A 111 -12.13 -17.24 -10.34
N HIS A 112 -12.04 -16.21 -9.51
CA HIS A 112 -10.79 -15.85 -8.84
C HIS A 112 -10.97 -15.60 -7.34
N ILE A 113 -12.02 -16.16 -6.71
CA ILE A 113 -11.86 -16.53 -5.30
C ILE A 113 -10.97 -17.78 -5.33
N LYS A 114 -9.71 -17.70 -4.89
CA LYS A 114 -8.93 -18.90 -4.55
C LYS A 114 -9.64 -19.61 -3.39
N GLY A 115 -10.66 -20.38 -3.72
CA GLY A 115 -11.59 -20.97 -2.78
C GLY A 115 -12.88 -21.33 -3.49
N LYS A 116 -12.89 -22.53 -4.09
CA LYS A 116 -14.04 -23.22 -4.70
C LYS A 116 -15.39 -22.78 -4.09
N LEU A 117 -16.28 -22.23 -4.90
CA LEU A 117 -17.71 -22.39 -4.69
C LEU A 117 -18.42 -22.64 -6.02
N THR A 118 -18.43 -23.91 -6.42
CA THR A 118 -19.36 -24.44 -7.43
C THR A 118 -20.80 -24.19 -7.00
N VAL A 119 -21.48 -23.23 -7.62
CA VAL A 119 -22.95 -23.14 -7.56
C VAL A 119 -23.51 -24.23 -8.47
N ARG A 120 -23.99 -25.32 -7.87
CA ARG A 120 -24.75 -26.37 -8.56
C ARG A 120 -26.15 -25.84 -8.91
N GLY A 121 -26.28 -25.17 -10.05
CA GLY A 121 -27.57 -24.94 -10.70
C GLY A 121 -28.00 -26.19 -11.46
N ARG A 122 -29.14 -26.79 -11.08
CA ARG A 122 -29.78 -27.87 -11.84
C ARG A 122 -30.19 -27.36 -13.23
N PHE A 123 -29.54 -27.82 -14.28
CA PHE A 123 -30.08 -27.73 -15.63
C PHE A 123 -30.60 -29.10 -16.06
N GLY A 124 -31.90 -29.13 -16.40
CA GLY A 124 -32.58 -30.28 -17.00
C GLY A 124 -32.08 -30.56 -18.43
N PRO A 125 -32.58 -31.64 -19.05
CA PRO A 125 -31.96 -32.19 -20.24
C PRO A 125 -32.45 -31.45 -21.48
N ALA A 126 -31.56 -30.80 -22.20
CA ALA A 126 -31.69 -30.62 -23.65
C ALA A 126 -30.38 -30.15 -24.26
N SER A 127 -29.86 -30.98 -25.14
CA SER A 127 -29.16 -30.57 -26.36
C SER A 127 -29.68 -29.25 -26.92
N PHE A 128 -28.81 -28.27 -27.17
CA PHE A 128 -28.73 -27.39 -28.36
C PHE A 128 -27.79 -26.20 -28.05
N ASP A 129 -26.89 -25.91 -28.99
CA ASP A 129 -26.01 -24.73 -29.12
C ASP A 129 -24.95 -24.41 -28.06
N HIS A 130 -23.77 -25.03 -28.23
CA HIS A 130 -22.50 -24.51 -27.68
C HIS A 130 -22.13 -23.11 -28.23
N LEU A 131 -22.70 -22.65 -29.35
CA LEU A 131 -22.38 -21.38 -30.00
C LEU A 131 -23.10 -20.15 -29.42
N LEU A 132 -24.22 -20.33 -28.70
CA LEU A 132 -24.97 -19.21 -28.08
C LEU A 132 -24.48 -18.86 -26.66
N SER A 133 -23.68 -19.74 -26.05
CA SER A 133 -23.16 -19.53 -24.68
C SER A 133 -22.08 -18.46 -24.57
N ASP A 134 -21.47 -18.05 -25.70
CA ASP A 134 -20.51 -16.95 -25.75
C ASP A 134 -21.16 -15.56 -25.85
N LEU A 135 -22.46 -15.47 -26.20
CA LEU A 135 -23.20 -14.19 -26.30
C LEU A 135 -23.59 -13.59 -24.94
N PHE A 136 -23.62 -14.40 -23.88
CA PHE A 136 -23.99 -13.96 -22.53
C PHE A 136 -22.78 -13.81 -21.61
N ARG A 137 -21.55 -13.86 -22.14
CA ARG A 137 -20.33 -13.70 -21.34
C ARG A 137 -20.01 -12.22 -21.11
N CYS A 138 -20.14 -11.78 -19.86
CA CYS A 138 -19.41 -10.60 -19.40
C CYS A 138 -17.95 -11.03 -19.23
N ARG A 139 -17.13 -10.77 -20.26
CA ARG A 139 -15.68 -10.75 -20.08
C ARG A 139 -15.27 -9.49 -19.34
#